data_AF-A0AAF0FPM1-F1
#
_entry.id   AF-A0AAF0FPM1-F1
#
_cell.length_a   1.000
_cell.length_b   1.000
_cell.length_c   1.000
_cell.angle_alpha   90.00
_cell.angle_beta   90.00
_cell.angle_gamma   90.00
#
_symmetry.space_group_name_H-M   'P 1'
#
loop_
_entity.id
_entity.type
_entity.pdbx_description
1 polymer ?
#
loop_
_entity_poly.entity_id
_entity_poly.type
_entity_poly.pdbx_seq_one_letter_code
_entity_poly.pdbx_strand_id
1 'polypeptide(L)'
;MGYYSSLINRKFKDVVGNRYEGIIKEYKEFLLTEEEVVKDVKTILLPLDIFVKEIPNTLYELLSIYGAEVTLVYIVDRDAIAMVKEILGEDSAKEYAEKKEKHGYKLIEKISAELEDRGISSKERLFAGHKLDNIETMSNDFDLVAISKSYGGGRGDENEISPVSQRLISQINAAAVLY
;
A
#
# COMPACT_ATOMS: atom_id res chain seq x y z
N MET A 1 -38.13 -16.19 -22.71
CA MET A 1 -36.98 -16.57 -21.86
C MET A 1 -37.27 -17.67 -20.82
N GLY A 2 -38.52 -18.11 -20.57
CA GLY A 2 -38.83 -19.04 -19.44
C GLY A 2 -38.87 -20.54 -19.74
N TYR A 3 -38.77 -20.97 -21.01
CA TYR A 3 -38.95 -22.39 -21.38
C TYR A 3 -37.64 -23.21 -21.36
N TYR A 4 -36.49 -22.56 -21.55
CA TYR A 4 -35.18 -23.21 -21.51
C TYR A 4 -34.69 -23.44 -20.07
N SER A 5 -35.02 -22.54 -19.14
CA SER A 5 -34.66 -22.68 -17.73
C SER A 5 -35.40 -23.84 -17.05
N SER A 6 -36.66 -24.09 -17.41
CA SER A 6 -37.44 -25.20 -16.87
C SER A 6 -36.96 -26.57 -17.37
N LEU A 7 -36.47 -26.66 -18.61
CA LEU A 7 -35.89 -27.88 -19.18
C LEU A 7 -34.54 -28.24 -18.56
N ILE A 8 -33.69 -27.24 -18.29
CA ILE A 8 -32.39 -27.44 -17.63
C ILE A 8 -32.61 -27.91 -16.18
N ASN A 9 -33.50 -27.26 -15.43
CA ASN A 9 -33.79 -27.64 -14.04
C ASN A 9 -34.41 -29.03 -13.90
N ARG A 10 -35.13 -29.53 -14.92
CA ARG A 10 -35.68 -30.89 -14.91
C ARG A 10 -34.62 -31.97 -15.17
N LYS A 11 -33.60 -31.68 -15.99
CA LYS A 11 -32.56 -32.66 -16.37
C LYS A 11 -31.46 -32.82 -15.31
N PHE A 12 -31.22 -31.81 -14.48
CA PHE A 12 -30.12 -31.77 -13.50
C PHE A 12 -30.59 -31.82 -12.04
N LYS A 13 -31.87 -32.11 -11.80
CA LYS A 13 -32.49 -32.10 -10.47
C LYS A 13 -31.76 -32.97 -9.43
N ASP A 14 -31.17 -34.09 -9.87
CA ASP A 14 -30.46 -35.04 -9.00
C ASP A 14 -28.93 -34.85 -8.98
N VAL A 15 -28.37 -34.01 -9.87
CA VAL A 15 -26.92 -33.75 -9.95
C VAL A 15 -26.53 -32.51 -9.13
N VAL A 16 -27.46 -31.57 -8.97
CA VAL A 16 -27.20 -30.27 -8.34
C VAL A 16 -27.30 -30.34 -6.82
N GLY A 17 -28.21 -31.12 -6.24
CA GLY A 17 -28.42 -31.17 -4.78
C GLY A 17 -27.19 -31.64 -3.99
N ASN A 18 -26.65 -32.82 -4.31
CA ASN A 18 -25.59 -33.43 -3.49
C ASN A 18 -24.19 -32.86 -3.72
N ARG A 19 -23.88 -32.32 -4.91
CA ARG A 19 -22.55 -31.73 -5.17
C ARG A 19 -22.44 -30.29 -4.68
N TYR A 20 -23.49 -29.47 -4.83
CA TYR A 20 -23.45 -28.11 -4.31
C TYR A 20 -23.50 -28.07 -2.79
N GLU A 21 -24.28 -28.95 -2.14
CA GLU A 21 -24.29 -29.03 -0.67
C GLU A 21 -22.95 -29.51 -0.11
N GLY A 22 -22.31 -30.49 -0.77
CA GLY A 22 -20.95 -30.93 -0.41
C GLY A 22 -19.92 -29.81 -0.56
N ILE A 23 -19.94 -29.09 -1.68
CA ILE A 23 -19.05 -27.95 -1.92
C ILE A 23 -19.31 -26.82 -0.94
N ILE A 24 -20.57 -26.47 -0.64
CA ILE A 24 -20.91 -25.42 0.32
C ILE A 24 -20.51 -25.81 1.74
N LYS A 25 -20.61 -27.10 2.09
CA LYS A 25 -20.20 -27.61 3.40
C LYS A 25 -18.68 -27.66 3.54
N GLU A 26 -17.96 -28.11 2.51
CA GLU A 26 -16.49 -28.03 2.45
C GLU A 26 -16.01 -26.56 2.49
N TYR A 27 -16.67 -25.64 1.78
CA TYR A 27 -16.35 -24.20 1.84
C TYR A 27 -16.67 -23.60 3.21
N LYS A 28 -17.76 -24.01 3.87
CA LYS A 28 -18.06 -23.57 5.24
C LYS A 28 -17.05 -24.10 6.24
N GLU A 29 -16.65 -25.36 6.10
CA GLU A 29 -15.63 -25.96 6.97
C GLU A 29 -14.26 -25.33 6.73
N PHE A 30 -13.91 -24.94 5.49
CA PHE A 30 -12.69 -24.20 5.15
C PHE A 30 -12.72 -22.74 5.66
N LEU A 31 -13.87 -22.06 5.61
CA LEU A 31 -14.04 -20.69 6.13
C LEU A 31 -14.14 -20.61 7.66
N LEU A 32 -14.47 -21.72 8.35
CA LEU A 32 -14.64 -21.77 9.80
C LEU A 32 -13.44 -22.36 10.55
N THR A 33 -12.40 -22.86 9.85
CA THR A 33 -11.25 -23.54 10.47
C THR A 33 -9.97 -22.71 10.56
N GLU A 34 -9.89 -21.58 9.90
CA GLU A 34 -8.93 -20.56 10.29
C GLU A 34 -9.68 -19.60 11.21
N GLU A 35 -9.32 -19.61 12.50
CA GLU A 35 -9.46 -18.38 13.28
C GLU A 35 -8.75 -17.30 12.45
N GLU A 36 -9.50 -16.53 11.65
CA GLU A 36 -9.02 -15.27 11.09
C GLU A 36 -8.77 -14.40 12.32
N VAL A 37 -7.60 -14.57 12.92
CA VAL A 37 -7.05 -13.66 13.90
C VAL A 37 -6.88 -12.37 13.11
N VAL A 38 -7.90 -11.51 13.16
CA VAL A 38 -7.81 -10.14 12.67
C VAL A 38 -6.59 -9.57 13.36
N LYS A 39 -5.49 -9.47 12.60
CA LYS A 39 -4.21 -9.06 13.15
C LYS A 39 -4.44 -7.66 13.72
N ASP A 40 -4.22 -7.50 15.01
CA ASP A 40 -4.39 -6.22 15.70
C ASP A 40 -3.31 -5.26 15.18
N VAL A 41 -3.64 -4.48 14.15
CA VAL A 41 -2.73 -3.52 13.52
C VAL A 41 -2.70 -2.28 14.41
N LYS A 42 -1.56 -2.00 15.04
CA LYS A 42 -1.36 -0.83 15.91
C LYS A 42 -0.50 0.23 15.26
N THR A 43 0.37 -0.19 14.35
CA THR A 43 1.36 0.67 13.72
C THR A 43 1.35 0.47 12.21
N ILE A 44 1.28 1.59 11.46
CA ILE A 44 1.23 1.58 10.00
C ILE A 44 2.36 2.44 9.46
N LEU A 45 3.21 1.87 8.60
CA LEU A 45 4.20 2.63 7.84
C LEU A 45 3.58 3.08 6.51
N LEU A 46 3.66 4.36 6.20
CA LEU A 46 3.17 4.92 4.94
C LEU A 46 4.30 5.69 4.25
N PRO A 47 5.05 5.00 3.36
CA PRO A 47 6.09 5.64 2.56
C PRO A 47 5.48 6.58 1.52
N LEU A 48 6.03 7.79 1.46
CA LEU A 48 5.67 8.85 0.52
C LEU A 48 6.88 9.20 -0.32
N ASP A 49 6.62 9.56 -1.58
CA ASP A 49 7.64 10.15 -2.43
C ASP A 49 7.01 11.05 -3.50
N ILE A 50 7.84 11.60 -4.40
CA ILE A 50 7.39 12.54 -5.43
C ILE A 50 6.33 11.96 -6.39
N PHE A 51 6.22 10.63 -6.49
CA PHE A 51 5.23 9.99 -7.36
C PHE A 51 3.90 9.76 -6.64
N VAL A 52 3.86 9.88 -5.31
CA VAL A 52 2.64 9.83 -4.51
C VAL A 52 1.99 11.22 -4.49
N LYS A 53 0.94 11.39 -5.27
CA LYS A 53 0.23 12.69 -5.40
C LYS A 53 -0.88 12.86 -4.37
N GLU A 54 -1.60 11.78 -4.10
CA GLU A 54 -2.76 11.74 -3.24
C GLU A 54 -2.95 10.33 -2.68
N ILE A 55 -3.63 10.26 -1.54
CA ILE A 55 -4.09 9.02 -0.95
C ILE A 55 -5.56 8.83 -1.29
N PRO A 56 -5.97 7.68 -1.85
CA PRO A 56 -7.37 7.44 -2.18
C PRO A 56 -8.22 7.34 -0.90
N ASN A 57 -9.47 7.79 -0.97
CA ASN A 57 -10.41 7.71 0.16
C ASN A 57 -10.58 6.29 0.71
N THR A 58 -10.49 5.28 -0.14
CA THR A 58 -10.55 3.87 0.27
C THR A 58 -9.42 3.48 1.23
N LEU A 59 -8.22 4.07 1.08
CA LEU A 59 -7.14 3.85 2.05
C LEU A 59 -7.46 4.56 3.36
N TYR A 60 -7.95 5.79 3.32
CA TYR A 60 -8.34 6.51 4.54
C TYR A 60 -9.41 5.77 5.35
N GLU A 61 -10.42 5.22 4.68
CA GLU A 61 -11.44 4.38 5.32
C GLU A 61 -10.79 3.16 5.98
N LEU A 62 -9.89 2.46 5.28
CA LEU A 62 -9.15 1.32 5.84
C LEU A 62 -8.33 1.70 7.08
N LEU A 63 -7.57 2.80 7.02
CA LEU A 63 -6.75 3.28 8.14
C LEU A 63 -7.63 3.63 9.36
N SER A 64 -8.80 4.24 9.12
CA SER A 64 -9.73 4.60 10.18
C SER A 64 -10.34 3.38 10.89
N ILE A 65 -10.55 2.28 10.17
CA ILE A 65 -11.07 1.02 10.73
C ILE A 65 -10.07 0.42 11.72
N TYR A 66 -8.77 0.47 11.42
CA TYR A 66 -7.74 -0.03 12.32
C TYR A 66 -7.55 0.85 13.55
N GLY A 67 -7.75 2.17 13.44
CA GLY A 67 -7.46 3.11 14.53
C GLY A 67 -5.99 3.13 14.96
N ALA A 68 -5.10 2.71 14.06
CA ALA A 68 -3.66 2.58 14.27
C ALA A 68 -2.93 3.93 14.13
N GLU A 69 -1.74 4.04 14.72
CA GLU A 69 -0.84 5.17 14.50
C GLU A 69 -0.15 5.04 13.14
N VAL A 70 -0.27 6.07 12.29
CA VAL A 70 0.31 6.10 10.94
C VAL A 70 1.63 6.87 10.96
N THR A 71 2.72 6.24 10.58
CA THR A 71 4.00 6.92 10.37
C THR A 71 4.19 7.26 8.89
N LEU A 72 4.08 8.54 8.56
CA LEU A 72 4.39 9.11 7.26
C LEU A 72 5.90 9.25 7.11
N VAL A 73 6.48 8.65 6.07
CA VAL A 73 7.93 8.71 5.80
C VAL A 73 8.19 9.23 4.40
N TYR A 74 8.97 10.29 4.28
CA TYR A 74 9.51 10.76 3.02
C TYR A 74 11.04 10.69 3.04
N ILE A 75 11.61 9.93 2.10
CA ILE A 75 13.06 9.74 2.02
C ILE A 75 13.61 10.49 0.81
N VAL A 76 14.49 11.46 1.07
CA VAL A 76 15.25 12.13 0.02
C VAL A 76 16.35 11.19 -0.45
N ASP A 77 16.32 10.86 -1.73
CA ASP A 77 17.18 9.83 -2.31
C ASP A 77 18.64 10.29 -2.44
N ARG A 78 19.52 9.66 -1.68
CA ARG A 78 20.96 9.96 -1.71
C ARG A 78 21.60 9.60 -3.05
N ASP A 79 21.13 8.53 -3.69
CA ASP A 79 21.69 8.08 -4.95
C ASP A 79 21.32 9.06 -6.07
N ALA A 80 20.11 9.60 -6.03
CA ALA A 80 19.71 10.67 -6.94
C ALA A 80 20.51 11.97 -6.72
N ILE A 81 20.76 12.36 -5.45
CA ILE A 81 21.59 13.53 -5.14
C ILE A 81 23.03 13.32 -5.65
N ALA A 82 23.60 12.14 -5.41
CA ALA A 82 24.96 11.81 -5.86
C ALA A 82 25.08 11.87 -7.39
N MET A 83 24.08 11.34 -8.11
CA MET A 83 24.03 11.40 -9.57
C MET A 83 23.96 12.85 -10.08
N VAL A 84 23.11 13.69 -9.46
CA VAL A 84 23.03 15.12 -9.83
C VAL A 84 24.35 15.83 -9.57
N LYS A 85 25.02 15.52 -8.45
CA LYS A 85 26.33 16.07 -8.11
C LYS A 85 27.40 15.69 -9.13
N GLU A 86 27.40 14.44 -9.58
CA GLU A 86 28.34 13.96 -10.59
C GLU A 86 28.13 14.63 -11.95
N ILE A 87 26.88 14.83 -12.36
CA ILE A 87 26.53 15.35 -13.69
C ILE A 87 26.58 16.89 -13.74
N LEU A 88 26.07 17.57 -12.71
CA LEU A 88 25.79 19.01 -12.70
C LEU A 88 26.59 19.79 -11.64
N GLY A 89 27.35 19.11 -10.78
CA GLY A 89 28.17 19.73 -9.75
C GLY A 89 27.45 20.00 -8.43
N GLU A 90 28.22 20.50 -7.46
CA GLU A 90 27.80 20.66 -6.05
C GLU A 90 26.57 21.56 -5.87
N ASP A 91 26.58 22.73 -6.51
CA ASP A 91 25.52 23.73 -6.33
C ASP A 91 24.17 23.22 -6.83
N SER A 92 24.17 22.51 -7.97
CA SER A 92 22.97 21.91 -8.54
C SER A 92 22.45 20.75 -7.68
N ALA A 93 23.34 19.95 -7.10
CA ALA A 93 22.96 18.87 -6.18
C ALA A 93 22.34 19.41 -4.90
N LYS A 94 22.88 20.51 -4.36
CA LYS A 94 22.35 21.19 -3.19
C LYS A 94 20.95 21.77 -3.48
N GLU A 95 20.79 22.49 -4.59
CA GLU A 95 19.48 23.01 -5.00
C GLU A 95 18.46 21.89 -5.22
N TYR A 96 18.89 20.77 -5.82
CA TYR A 96 18.05 19.59 -5.99
C TYR A 96 17.60 19.01 -4.64
N ALA A 97 18.52 18.82 -3.70
CA ALA A 97 18.22 18.31 -2.37
C ALA A 97 17.22 19.22 -1.63
N GLU A 98 17.47 20.53 -1.60
CA GLU A 98 16.58 21.52 -0.96
C GLU A 98 15.17 21.51 -1.58
N LYS A 99 15.07 21.40 -2.91
CA LYS A 99 13.78 21.28 -3.60
C LYS A 99 13.04 19.99 -3.20
N LYS A 100 13.76 18.87 -3.08
CA LYS A 100 13.16 17.57 -2.70
C LYS A 100 12.72 17.56 -1.24
N GLU A 101 13.51 18.12 -0.34
CA GLU A 101 13.14 18.28 1.07
C GLU A 101 11.88 19.15 1.21
N LYS A 102 11.86 20.32 0.56
CA LYS A 102 10.70 21.22 0.59
C LYS A 102 9.44 20.57 0.03
N HIS A 103 9.57 19.76 -1.03
CA HIS A 103 8.46 18.99 -1.56
C HIS A 103 7.97 17.93 -0.57
N GLY A 104 8.91 17.18 0.03
CA GLY A 104 8.59 16.16 1.04
C GLY A 104 7.85 16.73 2.24
N TYR A 105 8.31 17.86 2.78
CA TYR A 105 7.64 18.54 3.90
C TYR A 105 6.20 18.91 3.56
N LYS A 106 5.98 19.55 2.40
CA LYS A 106 4.63 19.92 1.95
C LYS A 106 3.71 18.72 1.76
N LEU A 107 4.24 17.62 1.23
CA LEU A 107 3.45 16.41 1.01
C LEU A 107 3.09 15.76 2.35
N ILE A 108 4.05 15.61 3.26
CA ILE A 108 3.82 15.08 4.60
C ILE A 108 2.79 15.93 5.33
N GLU A 109 2.98 17.26 5.39
CA GLU A 109 2.07 18.18 6.09
C GLU A 109 0.64 18.09 5.55
N LYS A 110 0.49 18.07 4.21
CA LYS A 110 -0.81 17.89 3.55
C LYS A 110 -1.49 16.58 4.00
N ILE A 111 -0.79 15.46 3.89
CA ILE A 111 -1.35 14.13 4.20
C ILE A 111 -1.61 13.97 5.70
N SER A 112 -0.74 14.53 6.53
CA SER A 112 -0.88 14.55 7.99
C SER A 112 -2.15 15.28 8.40
N ALA A 113 -2.42 16.46 7.83
CA ALA A 113 -3.67 17.18 8.03
C ALA A 113 -4.89 16.38 7.55
N GLU A 114 -4.81 15.72 6.39
CA GLU A 114 -5.89 14.87 5.88
C GLU A 114 -6.19 13.67 6.80
N LEU A 115 -5.18 13.11 7.48
CA LEU A 115 -5.34 12.06 8.48
C LEU A 115 -5.95 12.60 9.78
N GLU A 116 -5.48 13.76 10.26
CA GLU A 116 -5.98 14.42 11.46
C GLU A 116 -7.46 14.80 11.32
N ASP A 117 -7.86 15.34 10.16
CA ASP A 117 -9.27 15.66 9.84
C ASP A 117 -10.20 14.45 9.94
N ARG A 118 -9.64 13.23 9.85
CA ARG A 118 -10.35 11.95 9.94
C ARG A 118 -10.17 11.27 11.31
N GLY A 119 -9.52 11.95 12.26
CA GLY A 119 -9.26 11.43 13.61
C GLY A 119 -8.18 10.36 13.68
N ILE A 120 -7.29 10.28 12.67
CA ILE A 120 -6.20 9.29 12.62
C ILE A 120 -4.91 9.95 13.11
N SER A 121 -4.27 9.36 14.11
CA SER A 121 -2.99 9.86 14.64
C SER A 121 -1.85 9.58 13.66
N SER A 122 -1.04 10.60 13.37
CA SER A 122 0.11 10.50 12.48
C SER A 122 1.44 10.87 13.17
N LYS A 123 2.53 10.24 12.73
CA LYS A 123 3.91 10.66 12.99
C LYS A 123 4.59 10.99 11.68
N GLU A 124 5.45 11.99 11.69
CA GLU A 124 6.11 12.49 10.49
C GLU A 124 7.61 12.24 10.56
N ARG A 125 8.18 11.70 9.47
CA ARG A 125 9.63 11.52 9.33
C ARG A 125 10.08 11.93 7.93
N LEU A 126 11.01 12.87 7.87
CA LEU A 126 11.68 13.27 6.65
C LEU A 126 13.19 13.21 6.86
N PHE A 127 13.90 12.48 6.00
CA PHE A 127 15.36 12.38 6.06
C PHE A 127 15.95 11.96 4.71
N ALA A 128 17.26 12.15 4.53
CA ALA A 128 17.98 11.66 3.37
C ALA A 128 18.52 10.25 3.58
N GLY A 129 18.28 9.33 2.64
CA GLY A 129 18.67 7.92 2.74
C GLY A 129 18.59 7.16 1.41
N HIS A 130 18.72 5.84 1.48
CA HIS A 130 18.50 4.92 0.37
C HIS A 130 17.06 4.41 0.45
N LYS A 131 16.16 4.90 -0.41
CA LYS A 131 14.72 4.75 -0.23
C LYS A 131 14.28 3.30 -0.01
N LEU A 132 14.76 2.38 -0.85
CA LEU A 132 14.34 0.98 -0.79
C LEU A 132 14.81 0.32 0.51
N ASP A 133 16.11 0.35 0.75
CA ASP A 133 16.73 -0.30 1.92
C ASP A 133 16.18 0.27 3.23
N ASN A 134 15.97 1.58 3.30
CA ASN A 134 15.41 2.21 4.48
C ASN A 134 13.96 1.80 4.72
N ILE A 135 13.09 1.78 3.70
CA ILE A 135 11.70 1.32 3.88
C ILE A 135 11.65 -0.17 4.20
N GLU A 136 12.45 -1.00 3.54
CA GLU A 136 12.55 -2.44 3.83
C GLU A 136 12.96 -2.66 5.30
N THR A 137 14.00 -1.97 5.76
CA THR A 137 14.46 -2.07 7.15
C THR A 137 13.39 -1.58 8.14
N MET A 138 12.83 -0.39 7.90
CA MET A 138 11.82 0.20 8.78
C MET A 138 10.56 -0.65 8.85
N SER A 139 10.16 -1.32 7.76
CA SER A 139 8.94 -2.12 7.71
C SER A 139 8.89 -3.24 8.76
N ASN A 140 10.04 -3.72 9.24
CA ASN A 140 10.09 -4.78 10.25
C ASN A 140 9.56 -4.33 11.63
N ASP A 141 9.49 -3.02 11.87
CA ASP A 141 9.00 -2.44 13.13
C ASP A 141 7.50 -2.08 13.07
N PHE A 142 6.81 -2.38 11.96
CA PHE A 142 5.41 -2.01 11.74
C PHE A 142 4.53 -3.24 11.46
N ASP A 143 3.27 -3.16 11.88
CA ASP A 143 2.30 -4.24 11.67
C ASP A 143 1.82 -4.32 10.20
N LEU A 144 1.70 -3.14 9.57
CA LEU A 144 1.20 -2.94 8.21
C LEU A 144 2.02 -1.87 7.47
N VAL A 145 2.27 -2.07 6.19
CA VAL A 145 2.87 -1.07 5.29
C VAL A 145 1.89 -0.72 4.17
N ALA A 146 1.51 0.54 4.06
CA ALA A 146 0.69 1.04 2.97
C ALA A 146 1.59 1.65 1.90
N ILE A 147 1.69 1.00 0.73
CA ILE A 147 2.59 1.40 -0.35
C ILE A 147 1.77 1.86 -1.57
N SER A 148 2.06 3.06 -2.07
CA SER A 148 1.44 3.52 -3.31
C SER A 148 1.91 2.66 -4.49
N LYS A 149 1.01 2.33 -5.41
CA LYS A 149 1.35 1.71 -6.69
C LYS A 149 2.31 2.53 -7.53
N SER A 150 2.43 3.83 -7.28
CA SER A 150 3.33 4.73 -8.01
C SER A 150 4.67 4.95 -7.30
N TYR A 151 4.86 4.46 -6.08
CA TYR A 151 6.03 4.76 -5.26
C TYR A 151 7.33 4.44 -6.01
N GLY A 152 8.32 5.32 -5.92
CA GLY A 152 9.69 5.12 -6.40
C GLY A 152 9.93 5.28 -7.90
N GLY A 153 8.92 5.14 -8.75
CA GLY A 153 9.11 5.19 -10.21
C GLY A 153 7.92 5.66 -11.04
N GLY A 154 6.79 6.02 -10.41
CA GLY A 154 5.56 6.33 -11.11
C GLY A 154 4.91 5.10 -11.76
N ARG A 155 3.76 5.31 -12.39
CA ARG A 155 3.10 4.32 -13.26
C ARG A 155 3.37 4.71 -14.72
N GLY A 156 3.73 3.75 -15.54
CA GLY A 156 3.79 3.91 -16.99
C GLY A 156 2.49 3.44 -17.64
N ASP A 157 2.31 3.75 -18.92
CA ASP A 157 1.13 3.30 -19.70
C ASP A 157 0.99 1.77 -19.72
N GLU A 158 2.11 1.06 -19.58
CA GLU A 158 2.19 -0.40 -19.64
C GLU A 158 2.15 -1.08 -18.26
N ASN A 159 2.24 -0.34 -17.16
CA ASN A 159 2.40 -0.91 -15.81
C ASN A 159 1.43 -0.29 -14.79
N GLU A 160 0.52 -1.10 -14.25
CA GLU A 160 -0.41 -0.67 -13.20
C GLU A 160 0.26 -0.42 -11.84
N ILE A 161 1.45 -0.99 -11.63
CA ILE A 161 2.24 -0.86 -10.40
C ILE A 161 3.69 -0.60 -10.81
N SER A 162 4.35 0.34 -10.13
CA SER A 162 5.76 0.64 -10.35
C SER A 162 6.61 -0.60 -10.03
N PRO A 163 7.71 -0.85 -10.77
CA PRO A 163 8.64 -1.93 -10.44
C PRO A 163 9.24 -1.79 -9.03
N VAL A 164 9.36 -0.56 -8.54
CA VAL A 164 9.89 -0.27 -7.20
C VAL A 164 8.91 -0.71 -6.12
N SER A 165 7.61 -0.41 -6.26
CA SER A 165 6.57 -0.86 -5.35
C SER A 165 6.44 -2.38 -5.36
N GLN A 166 6.49 -3.01 -6.54
CA GLN A 166 6.46 -4.48 -6.68
C GLN A 166 7.63 -5.15 -5.97
N ARG A 167 8.84 -4.64 -6.17
CA ARG A 167 10.04 -5.11 -5.48
C ARG A 167 9.89 -4.99 -3.97
N LEU A 168 9.47 -3.82 -3.47
CA LEU A 168 9.29 -3.56 -2.04
C LEU A 168 8.37 -4.59 -1.38
N ILE A 169 7.20 -4.82 -1.99
CA ILE A 169 6.20 -5.76 -1.44
C ILE A 169 6.70 -7.20 -1.42
N SER A 170 7.55 -7.55 -2.38
CA SER A 170 8.14 -8.88 -2.45
C SER A 170 9.23 -9.11 -1.39
N GLN A 171 9.74 -8.04 -0.77
CA GLN A 171 10.86 -8.10 0.19
C GLN A 171 10.44 -7.80 1.64
N ILE A 172 9.34 -7.09 1.87
CA ILE A 172 8.86 -6.79 3.22
C ILE A 172 8.22 -8.01 3.88
N ASN A 173 8.51 -8.21 5.17
CA ASN A 173 7.94 -9.28 5.99
C ASN A 173 6.61 -8.88 6.65
N ALA A 174 6.38 -7.57 6.80
CA ALA A 174 5.14 -7.04 7.36
C ALA A 174 3.96 -7.23 6.39
N ALA A 175 2.73 -7.16 6.93
CA ALA A 175 1.56 -7.12 6.07
C ALA A 175 1.63 -5.87 5.18
N ALA A 176 1.14 -5.96 3.94
CA ALA A 176 1.26 -4.89 2.97
C ALA A 176 -0.08 -4.61 2.29
N VAL A 177 -0.38 -3.33 2.10
CA VAL A 177 -1.51 -2.87 1.27
C VAL A 177 -0.98 -2.00 0.15
N LEU A 178 -1.38 -2.35 -1.07
CA LEU A 178 -1.15 -1.53 -2.26
C LEU A 178 -2.32 -0.60 -2.51
N TYR A 179 -2.03 0.69 -2.71
CA TYR A 179 -3.03 1.69 -3.06
C TYR A 179 -2.71 2.43 -4.36
#